data_AF-A0A938SCS6-F1
#
_entry.id   AF-A0A938SCS6-F1
#
_cell.length_a   1.000
_cell.length_b   1.000
_cell.length_c   1.000
_cell.angle_alpha   90.00
_cell.angle_beta   90.00
_cell.angle_gamma   90.00
#
_symmetry.space_group_name_H-M   'P 1'
#
loop_
_entity.id
_entity.type
_entity.pdbx_description
1 polymer ?
#
loop_
_entity_poly.entity_id
_entity_poly.type
_entity_poly.pdbx_seq_one_letter_code
_entity_poly.pdbx_strand_id
1 'polypeptide(L)'
;MLVRQRIILALLDELGSAVPLTALVKLAFLLSQETPTGRRGAFYDFVPYKYGPFSFTLYRELDRLEQGGLVSSEEERIGLSPEIRAQVSGVLGSLPTLLLSDVAEIVRRYGRLSRAQLLADVYSRYPWYATRSELTDIVPSRAAEVPRSRRAIYTIGYQGKSVDRVFDQLLKAGIQAVLDVRWNSVSRQYGFAHTSMSQIAQKLGI
;
A
#
# COMPACT_ATOMS: atom_id res chain seq x y z
N MET A 1 -7.96 2.97 -17.17
CA MET A 1 -7.73 2.49 -15.79
C MET A 1 -6.27 2.12 -15.61
N LEU A 2 -5.68 2.41 -14.44
CA LEU A 2 -4.27 2.14 -14.16
C LEU A 2 -4.02 0.64 -13.87
N VAL A 3 -2.84 0.11 -14.19
CA VAL A 3 -2.48 -1.29 -13.91
C VAL A 3 -2.66 -1.64 -12.42
N ARG A 4 -2.21 -0.77 -11.52
CA ARG A 4 -2.36 -0.94 -10.06
C ARG A 4 -3.83 -1.00 -9.59
N GLN A 5 -4.74 -0.30 -10.26
CA GLN A 5 -6.18 -0.38 -9.96
C GLN A 5 -6.74 -1.74 -10.39
N ARG A 6 -6.34 -2.23 -11.57
CA ARG A 6 -6.75 -3.54 -12.08
C ARG A 6 -6.32 -4.69 -11.16
N ILE A 7 -5.14 -4.58 -10.53
CA ILE A 7 -4.67 -5.59 -9.58
C ILE A 7 -5.51 -5.60 -8.30
N ILE A 8 -5.95 -4.44 -7.81
CA ILE A 8 -6.87 -4.39 -6.67
C ILE A 8 -8.20 -5.06 -7.02
N LEU A 9 -8.74 -4.76 -8.21
CA LEU A 9 -9.95 -5.44 -8.68
C LEU A 9 -9.74 -6.95 -8.81
N ALA A 10 -8.59 -7.40 -9.31
CA ALA A 10 -8.25 -8.82 -9.40
C ALA A 10 -8.17 -9.49 -8.02
N LEU A 11 -7.56 -8.83 -7.02
CA LEU A 11 -7.53 -9.32 -5.64
C LEU A 11 -8.94 -9.46 -5.06
N LEU A 12 -9.80 -8.47 -5.23
CA LEU A 12 -11.18 -8.51 -4.74
C LEU A 12 -12.05 -9.54 -5.47
N ASP A 13 -11.84 -9.68 -6.78
CA ASP A 13 -12.50 -10.70 -7.60
C ASP A 13 -12.14 -12.10 -7.10
N GLU A 14 -10.85 -12.39 -6.95
CA GLU A 14 -10.33 -13.67 -6.47
C GLU A 14 -10.75 -13.98 -5.02
N LEU A 15 -10.86 -12.97 -4.14
CA LEU A 15 -11.37 -13.15 -2.78
C LEU A 15 -12.84 -13.57 -2.73
N GLY A 16 -13.61 -13.30 -3.78
CA GLY A 16 -15.00 -13.75 -3.91
C GLY A 16 -16.02 -13.05 -2.99
N SER A 17 -15.57 -12.31 -1.96
CA SER A 17 -16.42 -11.66 -0.97
C SER A 17 -15.81 -10.35 -0.48
N ALA A 18 -16.64 -9.49 0.12
CA ALA A 18 -16.15 -8.26 0.74
C ALA A 18 -15.23 -8.58 1.93
N VAL A 19 -14.09 -7.91 2.02
CA VAL A 19 -13.07 -8.12 3.06
C VAL A 19 -12.79 -6.83 3.82
N PRO A 20 -12.31 -6.89 5.07
CA PRO A 20 -11.83 -5.69 5.76
C PRO A 20 -10.75 -5.01 4.93
N LEU A 21 -10.81 -3.68 4.82
CA LEU A 21 -9.83 -2.91 4.05
C LEU A 21 -8.39 -3.19 4.50
N THR A 22 -8.19 -3.38 5.81
CA THR A 22 -6.89 -3.74 6.35
C THR A 22 -6.37 -5.05 5.76
N ALA A 23 -7.21 -6.08 5.56
CA ALA A 23 -6.80 -7.35 4.96
C ALA A 23 -6.38 -7.16 3.49
N LEU A 24 -7.16 -6.40 2.70
CA LEU A 24 -6.83 -6.09 1.31
C LEU A 24 -5.44 -5.43 1.19
N VAL A 25 -5.15 -4.44 2.04
CA VAL A 25 -3.85 -3.74 2.05
C VAL A 25 -2.71 -4.72 2.33
N LYS A 26 -2.91 -5.71 3.21
CA LYS A 26 -1.88 -6.72 3.53
C LYS A 26 -1.69 -7.70 2.40
N LEU A 27 -2.77 -8.14 1.74
CA LEU A 27 -2.67 -8.99 0.55
C LEU A 27 -1.96 -8.27 -0.59
N ALA A 28 -2.28 -6.99 -0.82
CA ALA A 28 -1.56 -6.15 -1.78
C ALA A 28 -0.07 -6.02 -1.41
N PHE A 29 0.25 -5.78 -0.14
CA PHE A 29 1.62 -5.75 0.34
C PHE A 29 2.34 -7.08 0.08
N LEU A 30 1.75 -8.21 0.43
CA LEU A 30 2.34 -9.54 0.24
C LEU A 30 2.56 -9.84 -1.25
N LEU A 31 1.59 -9.51 -2.10
CA LEU A 31 1.74 -9.58 -3.56
C LEU A 31 2.94 -8.76 -4.04
N SER A 32 3.15 -7.56 -3.49
CA SER A 32 4.29 -6.71 -3.85
C SER A 32 5.65 -7.32 -3.49
N GLN A 33 5.72 -8.08 -2.39
CA GLN A 33 6.97 -8.62 -1.84
C GLN A 33 7.31 -10.01 -2.40
N GLU A 34 6.30 -10.85 -2.57
CA GLU A 34 6.47 -12.30 -2.76
C GLU A 34 6.40 -12.74 -4.21
N THR A 35 5.81 -11.94 -5.11
CA THR A 35 5.58 -12.38 -6.48
C THR A 35 6.39 -11.60 -7.52
N PRO A 36 6.68 -12.22 -8.69
CA PRO A 36 7.35 -11.54 -9.80
C PRO A 36 6.61 -10.28 -10.26
N THR A 37 5.27 -10.30 -10.30
CA THR A 37 4.47 -9.13 -10.69
C THR A 37 4.71 -7.95 -9.75
N GLY A 38 4.77 -8.21 -8.43
CA GLY A 38 5.05 -7.20 -7.43
C GLY A 38 6.41 -6.53 -7.60
N ARG A 39 7.44 -7.34 -7.89
CA ARG A 39 8.84 -6.88 -7.99
C ARG A 39 9.16 -6.08 -9.25
N ARG A 40 8.33 -6.15 -10.30
CA ARG A 40 8.51 -5.40 -11.55
C ARG A 40 8.19 -3.89 -11.44
N GLY A 41 7.83 -3.39 -10.25
CA GLY A 41 7.78 -1.95 -9.96
C GLY A 41 6.51 -1.23 -10.43
N ALA A 42 5.51 -1.93 -10.95
CA ALA A 42 4.26 -1.36 -11.45
C ALA A 42 3.10 -1.41 -10.43
N PHE A 43 3.40 -1.51 -9.13
CA PHE A 43 2.40 -1.73 -8.08
C PHE A 43 2.26 -0.53 -7.13
N TYR A 44 2.03 -0.81 -5.85
CA TYR A 44 2.07 0.12 -4.73
C TYR A 44 3.37 -0.07 -3.96
N ASP A 45 3.89 1.02 -3.43
CA ASP A 45 4.92 1.01 -2.41
C ASP A 45 4.28 1.25 -1.05
N PHE A 46 5.00 0.86 -0.01
CA PHE A 46 4.48 0.85 1.35
C PHE A 46 5.45 1.52 2.32
N VAL A 47 4.88 2.14 3.35
CA VAL A 47 5.56 2.72 4.51
C VAL A 47 5.12 2.01 5.80
N PRO A 48 5.94 1.97 6.86
CA PRO A 48 5.50 1.54 8.18
C PRO A 48 4.47 2.53 8.74
N TYR A 49 3.38 2.01 9.30
CA TYR A 49 2.30 2.83 9.85
C TYR A 49 1.60 2.12 11.02
N LYS A 50 0.50 2.72 11.50
CA LYS A 50 -0.26 2.32 12.70
C LYS A 50 -0.59 0.83 12.80
N TYR A 51 -0.88 0.18 11.67
CA TYR A 51 -1.24 -1.24 11.62
C TYR A 51 -0.45 -1.99 10.56
N GLY A 52 0.85 -1.69 10.44
CA GLY A 52 1.75 -2.38 9.52
C GLY A 52 1.99 -1.62 8.22
N PRO A 53 2.19 -2.35 7.10
CA PRO A 53 2.43 -1.72 5.81
C PRO A 53 1.21 -0.92 5.36
N PHE A 54 1.46 0.30 4.91
CA PHE A 54 0.44 1.25 4.44
C PHE A 54 0.88 1.89 3.14
N SER A 55 -0.06 2.16 2.22
CA SER A 55 0.21 2.88 0.97
C SER A 55 -0.83 3.99 0.80
N PHE A 56 -0.39 5.25 0.85
CA PHE A 56 -1.24 6.39 0.54
C PHE A 56 -1.76 6.31 -0.89
N THR A 57 -0.93 5.83 -1.82
CA THR A 57 -1.33 5.67 -3.22
C THR A 57 -2.47 4.65 -3.35
N LEU A 58 -2.38 3.51 -2.64
CA LEU A 58 -3.44 2.49 -2.65
C LEU A 58 -4.77 3.05 -2.17
N TYR A 59 -4.78 3.73 -1.01
CA TYR A 59 -6.00 4.32 -0.47
C TYR A 59 -6.63 5.32 -1.43
N ARG A 60 -5.84 6.21 -2.05
CA ARG A 60 -6.38 7.13 -3.06
C ARG A 60 -6.96 6.39 -4.27
N GLU A 61 -6.32 5.33 -4.75
CA GLU A 61 -6.86 4.58 -5.87
C GLU A 61 -8.14 3.84 -5.50
N LEU A 62 -8.31 3.41 -4.24
CA LEU A 62 -9.57 2.86 -3.74
C LEU A 62 -10.68 3.89 -3.73
N ASP A 63 -10.42 5.09 -3.19
CA ASP A 63 -11.41 6.18 -3.19
C ASP A 63 -11.90 6.48 -4.62
N ARG A 64 -10.99 6.43 -5.61
CA ARG A 64 -11.34 6.62 -7.03
C ARG A 64 -12.12 5.46 -7.64
N LEU A 65 -11.79 4.23 -7.27
CA LEU A 65 -12.54 3.06 -7.71
C LEU A 65 -13.96 3.09 -7.14
N GLU A 66 -14.11 3.51 -5.89
CA GLU A 66 -15.39 3.64 -5.22
C GLU A 66 -16.24 4.75 -5.85
N GLN A 67 -15.67 5.94 -6.04
CA GLN A 67 -16.33 7.04 -6.76
C GLN A 67 -16.74 6.66 -8.19
N GLY A 68 -15.98 5.75 -8.83
CA GLY A 68 -16.27 5.21 -10.15
C GLY A 68 -17.29 4.07 -10.14
N GLY A 69 -17.81 3.66 -8.99
CA GLY A 69 -18.72 2.52 -8.85
C GLY A 69 -18.10 1.16 -9.16
N LEU A 70 -16.76 1.04 -9.09
CA LEU A 70 -16.01 -0.18 -9.42
C LEU A 70 -15.65 -1.03 -8.20
N VAL A 71 -15.93 -0.54 -6.99
CA VAL A 71 -15.87 -1.27 -5.72
C VAL A 71 -17.00 -0.75 -4.83
N SER A 72 -17.50 -1.60 -3.94
CA SER A 72 -18.42 -1.18 -2.88
C SER A 72 -17.68 -1.14 -1.54
N SER A 73 -17.98 -0.13 -0.73
CA SER A 73 -17.56 -0.10 0.68
C SER A 73 -18.78 -0.11 1.60
N GLU A 74 -18.84 -1.09 2.49
CA GLU A 74 -19.93 -1.29 3.45
C GLU A 74 -19.31 -1.76 4.77
N GLU A 75 -19.65 -1.12 5.89
CA GLU A 75 -19.19 -1.53 7.24
C GLU A 75 -17.68 -1.75 7.36
N GLU A 76 -16.86 -0.84 6.80
CA GLU A 76 -15.38 -0.94 6.73
C GLU A 76 -14.85 -2.14 5.91
N ARG A 77 -15.73 -2.81 5.17
CA ARG A 77 -15.39 -3.86 4.22
C ARG A 77 -15.44 -3.30 2.81
N ILE A 78 -14.59 -3.85 1.96
CA ILE A 78 -14.50 -3.50 0.55
C ILE A 78 -14.63 -4.76 -0.30
N GLY A 79 -15.40 -4.68 -1.38
CA GLY A 79 -15.68 -5.82 -2.23
C GLY A 79 -16.16 -5.43 -3.62
N LEU A 80 -16.52 -6.45 -4.40
CA LEU A 80 -17.22 -6.32 -5.66
C LEU A 80 -18.61 -6.95 -5.49
N SER A 81 -19.67 -6.16 -5.62
CA SER A 81 -21.03 -6.71 -5.73
C SER A 81 -21.16 -7.56 -7.01
N PRO A 82 -22.19 -8.40 -7.15
CA PRO A 82 -22.42 -9.17 -8.37
C PRO A 82 -22.46 -8.30 -9.64
N GLU A 83 -23.08 -7.12 -9.55
CA GLU A 83 -23.20 -6.15 -10.64
C GLU A 83 -21.83 -5.56 -11.01
N ILE A 84 -21.06 -5.15 -10.00
CA ILE A 84 -19.70 -4.64 -10.19
C ILE A 84 -18.80 -5.71 -10.79
N ARG A 85 -18.91 -6.96 -10.33
CA ARG A 85 -18.13 -8.09 -10.84
C ARG A 85 -18.38 -8.31 -12.33
N ALA A 86 -19.64 -8.27 -12.76
CA ALA A 86 -20.00 -8.34 -14.18
C ALA A 86 -19.36 -7.18 -14.99
N GLN A 87 -19.38 -5.96 -14.45
CA GLN A 87 -18.79 -4.78 -15.08
C GLN A 87 -17.26 -4.87 -15.23
N VAL A 88 -16.55 -5.39 -14.22
CA VAL A 88 -15.07 -5.45 -14.24
C VAL A 88 -14.53 -6.67 -14.99
N SER A 89 -15.35 -7.68 -15.27
CA SER A 89 -14.96 -8.94 -15.91
C SER A 89 -14.12 -8.75 -17.19
N GLY A 90 -14.55 -7.87 -18.09
CA GLY A 90 -13.82 -7.57 -19.33
C GLY A 90 -12.45 -6.92 -19.08
N VAL A 91 -12.33 -6.14 -18.00
CA VAL A 91 -11.04 -5.55 -17.63
C VAL A 91 -10.10 -6.56 -16.98
N LEU A 92 -10.65 -7.50 -16.21
CA LEU A 92 -9.87 -8.59 -15.62
C LEU A 92 -9.42 -9.59 -16.69
N GLY A 93 -10.27 -9.87 -17.69
CA GLY A 93 -9.95 -10.78 -18.80
C GLY A 93 -8.80 -10.30 -19.70
N SER A 94 -8.45 -9.01 -19.66
CA SER A 94 -7.30 -8.46 -20.40
C SER A 94 -6.02 -8.38 -19.55
N LEU A 95 -5.99 -8.95 -18.33
CA LEU A 95 -4.80 -8.96 -17.49
C LEU A 95 -3.84 -10.07 -17.94
N PRO A 96 -2.51 -9.86 -17.83
CA PRO A 96 -1.53 -10.90 -18.09
C PRO A 96 -1.76 -12.13 -17.20
N THR A 97 -1.66 -13.34 -17.76
CA THR A 97 -1.85 -14.60 -17.03
C THR A 97 -0.97 -14.71 -15.78
N LEU A 98 0.29 -14.25 -15.87
CA LEU A 98 1.23 -14.23 -14.75
C LEU A 98 0.71 -13.39 -13.56
N LEU A 99 0.05 -12.27 -13.84
CA LEU A 99 -0.50 -11.42 -12.79
C LEU A 99 -1.68 -12.11 -12.10
N LEU A 100 -2.56 -12.74 -12.88
CA LEU A 100 -3.69 -13.50 -12.34
C LEU A 100 -3.21 -14.69 -11.51
N SER A 101 -2.17 -15.41 -11.95
CA SER A 101 -1.60 -16.51 -11.17
C SER A 101 -0.96 -16.03 -9.87
N ASP A 102 -0.24 -14.90 -9.90
CA ASP A 102 0.36 -14.30 -8.70
C ASP A 102 -0.72 -13.86 -7.69
N VAL A 103 -1.82 -13.29 -8.18
CA VAL A 103 -2.98 -12.92 -7.34
C VAL A 103 -3.61 -14.15 -6.71
N ALA A 104 -3.90 -15.19 -7.51
CA ALA A 104 -4.48 -16.44 -7.03
C ALA A 104 -3.58 -17.13 -5.99
N GLU A 105 -2.26 -17.11 -6.19
CA GLU A 105 -1.30 -17.66 -5.21
C GLU A 105 -1.40 -16.95 -3.85
N ILE A 106 -1.41 -15.62 -3.87
CA ILE A 106 -1.47 -14.81 -2.64
C ILE A 106 -2.82 -15.01 -1.92
N VAL A 107 -3.93 -14.99 -2.64
CA VAL A 107 -5.26 -15.21 -2.04
C VAL A 107 -5.38 -16.64 -1.52
N ARG A 108 -4.89 -17.65 -2.24
CA ARG A 108 -4.87 -19.04 -1.77
C ARG A 108 -4.08 -19.20 -0.47
N ARG A 109 -2.93 -18.52 -0.35
CA ARG A 109 -2.04 -18.65 0.81
C ARG A 109 -2.52 -17.85 2.02
N TYR A 110 -3.06 -16.66 1.81
CA TYR A 110 -3.30 -15.69 2.90
C TYR A 110 -4.77 -15.24 3.04
N GLY A 111 -5.60 -15.43 2.01
CA GLY A 111 -6.97 -14.90 1.97
C GLY A 111 -7.93 -15.50 3.01
N ARG A 112 -7.59 -16.66 3.57
CA ARG A 112 -8.37 -17.31 4.65
C ARG A 112 -7.87 -16.97 6.07
N LEU A 113 -6.76 -16.25 6.18
CA LEU A 113 -6.21 -15.89 7.49
C LEU A 113 -7.08 -14.82 8.14
N SER A 114 -7.26 -14.92 9.46
CA SER A 114 -7.87 -13.84 10.23
C SER A 114 -6.98 -12.60 10.20
N ARG A 115 -7.57 -11.43 10.49
CA ARG A 115 -6.82 -10.16 10.59
C ARG A 115 -5.60 -10.28 11.53
N ALA A 116 -5.77 -10.95 12.67
CA ALA A 116 -4.70 -11.14 13.65
C ALA A 116 -3.59 -12.05 13.12
N GLN A 117 -3.94 -13.17 12.49
CA GLN A 117 -2.98 -14.10 11.89
C GLN A 117 -2.18 -13.43 10.76
N LEU A 118 -2.86 -12.69 9.89
CA LEU A 118 -2.24 -11.98 8.77
C LEU A 118 -1.28 -10.89 9.27
N LEU A 119 -1.67 -10.14 10.31
CA LEU A 119 -0.80 -9.12 10.92
C LEU A 119 0.43 -9.75 11.59
N ALA A 120 0.25 -10.79 12.39
CA ALA A 120 1.35 -11.47 13.07
C ALA A 120 2.36 -12.05 12.06
N ASP A 121 1.87 -12.65 10.98
CA ASP A 121 2.71 -13.17 9.89
C ASP A 121 3.48 -12.05 9.18
N VAL A 122 2.81 -10.96 8.81
CA VAL A 122 3.47 -9.79 8.19
C VAL A 122 4.51 -9.17 9.11
N TYR A 123 4.21 -9.00 10.39
CA TYR A 123 5.12 -8.37 11.35
C TYR A 123 6.34 -9.24 11.61
N SER A 124 6.12 -10.55 11.72
CA SER A 124 7.22 -11.49 11.81
C SER A 124 8.11 -11.34 10.58
N ARG A 125 7.60 -11.50 9.36
CA ARG A 125 8.44 -11.60 8.16
C ARG A 125 9.01 -10.27 7.68
N TYR A 126 8.29 -9.17 7.92
CA TYR A 126 8.66 -7.82 7.46
C TYR A 126 8.65 -6.83 8.63
N PRO A 127 9.57 -7.00 9.59
CA PRO A 127 9.53 -6.30 10.88
C PRO A 127 9.67 -4.77 10.75
N TRP A 128 10.31 -4.27 9.68
CA TRP A 128 10.34 -2.84 9.35
C TRP A 128 8.96 -2.20 9.37
N TYR A 129 7.95 -2.88 8.82
CA TYR A 129 6.59 -2.34 8.73
C TYR A 129 5.85 -2.32 10.07
N ALA A 130 6.38 -2.99 11.09
CA ALA A 130 5.83 -3.00 12.45
C ALA A 130 6.38 -1.88 13.35
N THR A 131 7.47 -1.20 12.93
CA THR A 131 8.20 -0.17 13.71
C THR A 131 7.33 0.98 14.24
N ARG A 132 6.22 1.26 13.57
CA ARG A 132 5.29 2.37 13.88
C ARG A 132 3.89 1.89 14.23
N SER A 133 3.75 0.61 14.58
CA SER A 133 2.46 0.06 14.90
C SER A 133 1.97 0.51 16.27
N GLU A 134 0.66 0.78 16.36
CA GLU A 134 -0.05 0.98 17.62
C GLU A 134 -0.30 -0.36 18.36
N LEU A 135 -0.14 -1.50 17.70
CA LEU A 135 -0.31 -2.85 18.27
C LEU A 135 1.00 -3.37 18.85
N THR A 136 1.48 -2.74 19.92
CA THR A 136 2.81 -2.98 20.51
C THR A 136 3.04 -4.43 20.93
N ASP A 137 1.99 -5.14 21.35
CA ASP A 137 2.09 -6.48 21.94
C ASP A 137 2.52 -7.57 20.95
N ILE A 138 2.35 -7.32 19.65
CA ILE A 138 2.69 -8.26 18.57
C ILE A 138 3.89 -7.80 17.74
N VAL A 139 4.47 -6.64 18.05
CA VAL A 139 5.66 -6.13 17.36
C VAL A 139 6.86 -6.97 17.79
N PRO A 140 7.56 -7.64 16.86
CA PRO A 140 8.70 -8.45 17.25
C PRO A 140 9.85 -7.56 17.71
N SER A 141 10.65 -8.02 18.67
CA SER A 141 11.83 -7.29 19.17
C SER A 141 12.82 -6.88 18.07
N ARG A 142 12.91 -7.69 17.00
CA ARG A 142 13.72 -7.40 15.80
C ARG A 142 13.18 -6.29 14.90
N ALA A 143 11.97 -5.79 15.13
CA ALA A 143 11.46 -4.58 14.47
C ALA A 143 12.16 -3.30 14.95
N ALA A 144 13.34 -3.47 15.57
CA ALA A 144 14.40 -2.51 15.90
C ALA A 144 14.20 -1.06 15.49
N GLU A 145 14.57 -0.20 16.44
CA GLU A 145 14.48 1.25 16.48
C GLU A 145 14.51 1.97 15.14
N VAL A 146 13.63 2.96 15.01
CA VAL A 146 13.66 3.91 13.90
C VAL A 146 15.07 4.50 13.79
N PRO A 147 15.74 4.35 12.62
CA PRO A 147 17.08 4.86 12.42
C PRO A 147 17.18 6.35 12.79
N ARG A 148 18.31 6.78 13.35
CA ARG A 148 18.58 8.19 13.63
C ARG A 148 19.69 8.68 12.70
N SER A 149 19.36 9.63 11.83
CA SER A 149 20.35 10.28 10.99
C SER A 149 21.21 11.26 11.80
N ARG A 150 22.45 11.51 11.34
CA ARG A 150 23.24 12.65 11.83
C ARG A 150 22.54 13.94 11.42
N ARG A 151 22.61 14.97 12.27
CA ARG A 151 22.10 16.30 11.93
C ARG A 151 22.91 16.87 10.75
N ALA A 152 22.30 16.90 9.58
CA ALA A 152 22.87 17.42 8.35
C ALA A 152 21.74 17.74 7.36
N ILE A 153 22.08 18.45 6.28
CA ILE A 153 21.17 18.66 5.15
C ILE A 153 21.37 17.51 4.17
N TYR A 154 20.26 16.85 3.82
CA TYR A 154 20.22 15.77 2.85
C TYR A 154 19.38 16.18 1.65
N THR A 155 19.65 15.57 0.50
CA THR A 155 18.88 15.77 -0.72
C THR A 155 18.24 14.46 -1.16
N ILE A 156 17.01 14.51 -1.66
CA ILE A 156 16.32 13.36 -2.23
C ILE A 156 15.63 13.73 -3.54
N GLY A 157 15.83 12.90 -4.57
CA GLY A 157 15.05 12.94 -5.79
C GLY A 157 13.86 11.98 -5.74
N TYR A 158 12.70 12.43 -6.23
CA TYR A 158 11.47 11.63 -6.30
C TYR A 158 11.17 11.07 -7.70
N GLN A 159 11.99 11.39 -8.73
CA GLN A 159 11.76 10.91 -10.09
C GLN A 159 11.69 9.37 -10.13
N GLY A 160 10.63 8.84 -10.76
CA GLY A 160 10.40 7.40 -10.87
C GLY A 160 9.98 6.71 -9.57
N LYS A 161 9.78 7.44 -8.46
CA LYS A 161 9.37 6.90 -7.17
C LYS A 161 7.98 7.38 -6.81
N SER A 162 7.14 6.50 -6.26
CA SER A 162 5.90 6.90 -5.63
C SER A 162 6.16 7.74 -4.37
N VAL A 163 5.16 8.48 -3.90
CA VAL A 163 5.24 9.20 -2.62
C VAL A 163 5.55 8.22 -1.48
N ASP A 164 4.90 7.05 -1.49
CA ASP A 164 5.11 5.99 -0.50
C ASP A 164 6.58 5.55 -0.47
N ARG A 165 7.22 5.33 -1.63
CA ARG A 165 8.64 4.96 -1.72
C ARG A 165 9.57 6.06 -1.24
N VAL A 166 9.27 7.31 -1.56
CA VAL A 166 10.07 8.46 -1.09
C VAL A 166 10.03 8.53 0.43
N PHE A 167 8.84 8.46 1.02
CA PHE A 167 8.70 8.51 2.48
C PHE A 167 9.26 7.28 3.18
N ASP A 168 9.15 6.08 2.60
CA ASP A 168 9.81 4.88 3.12
C ASP A 168 11.34 5.06 3.16
N GLN A 169 11.93 5.67 2.13
CA GLN A 169 13.36 5.99 2.10
C GLN A 169 13.75 7.02 3.16
N LEU A 170 12.95 8.07 3.34
CA LEU A 170 13.19 9.09 4.37
C LEU A 170 13.14 8.48 5.78
N LEU A 171 12.15 7.63 6.03
CA LEU A 171 12.00 6.92 7.31
C LEU A 171 13.17 5.97 7.57
N LYS A 172 13.58 5.17 6.57
CA LYS A 172 14.75 4.27 6.68
C LYS A 172 16.06 5.03 6.88
N ALA A 173 16.16 6.23 6.32
CA ALA A 173 17.31 7.09 6.52
C ALA A 173 17.27 7.80 7.88
N GLY A 174 16.17 7.74 8.64
CA GLY A 174 16.04 8.43 9.91
C GLY A 174 15.88 9.94 9.77
N ILE A 175 15.27 10.40 8.67
CA ILE A 175 14.97 11.80 8.43
C ILE A 175 13.74 12.20 9.24
N GLN A 176 13.82 13.34 9.93
CA GLN A 176 12.80 13.84 10.86
C GLN A 176 12.03 15.06 10.35
N ALA A 177 12.49 15.68 9.26
CA ALA A 177 11.85 16.84 8.66
C ALA A 177 12.11 16.89 7.15
N VAL A 178 11.13 17.35 6.39
CA VAL A 178 11.25 17.62 4.95
C VAL A 178 10.91 19.08 4.69
N LEU A 179 11.81 19.76 3.97
CA LEU A 179 11.61 21.13 3.53
C LEU A 179 11.39 21.13 2.01
N ASP A 180 10.22 21.57 1.56
CA ASP A 180 9.94 21.74 0.14
C ASP A 180 10.54 23.06 -0.36
N VAL A 181 11.66 22.97 -1.07
CA VAL A 181 12.38 24.13 -1.63
C VAL A 181 11.95 24.47 -3.07
N ARG A 182 10.94 23.79 -3.61
CA ARG A 182 10.49 24.02 -5.00
C ARG A 182 9.76 25.35 -5.11
N TRP A 183 10.17 26.16 -6.09
CA TRP A 183 9.46 27.40 -6.44
C TRP A 183 8.01 27.14 -6.87
N ASN A 184 7.77 26.06 -7.64
CA ASN A 184 6.44 25.60 -8.01
C ASN A 184 6.26 24.14 -7.58
N SER A 185 5.47 23.94 -6.53
CA SER A 185 5.23 22.65 -5.90
C SER A 185 4.00 21.92 -6.45
N VAL A 186 3.45 22.37 -7.59
CA VAL A 186 2.38 21.65 -8.30
C VAL A 186 2.95 20.40 -8.97
N SER A 187 2.34 19.24 -8.72
CA SER A 187 2.74 17.97 -9.31
C SER A 187 1.53 17.18 -9.80
N ARG A 188 1.65 16.60 -11.01
CA ARG A 188 0.66 15.63 -11.53
C ARG A 188 0.81 14.26 -10.86
N GLN A 189 1.97 14.00 -10.27
CA GLN A 189 2.22 12.79 -9.52
C GLN A 189 1.69 12.95 -8.09
N TYR A 190 0.92 11.97 -7.65
CA TYR A 190 0.29 11.96 -6.33
C TYR A 190 1.27 12.24 -5.20
N GLY A 191 0.81 12.94 -4.17
CA GLY A 191 1.54 13.06 -2.92
C GLY A 191 2.73 14.02 -2.98
N PHE A 192 3.07 14.55 -4.16
CA PHE A 192 4.12 15.55 -4.35
C PHE A 192 3.58 16.96 -4.60
N ALA A 193 2.26 17.16 -4.58
CA ALA A 193 1.69 18.51 -4.48
C ALA A 193 1.87 19.02 -3.04
N HIS A 194 2.14 20.33 -2.85
CA HIS A 194 2.44 20.92 -1.54
C HIS A 194 1.52 20.43 -0.41
N THR A 195 0.21 20.59 -0.58
CA THR A 195 -0.79 20.21 0.43
C THR A 195 -0.76 18.71 0.75
N SER A 196 -0.74 17.86 -0.27
CA SER A 196 -0.69 16.41 -0.08
C SER A 196 0.62 15.94 0.56
N MET A 197 1.74 16.52 0.16
CA MET A 197 3.06 16.16 0.68
C MET A 197 3.18 16.51 2.16
N SER A 198 2.74 17.72 2.55
CA SER A 198 2.74 18.16 3.95
C SER A 198 1.80 17.30 4.81
N GLN A 199 0.62 16.93 4.30
CA GLN A 199 -0.30 16.03 5.01
C GLN A 199 0.28 14.63 5.21
N ILE A 200 0.98 14.08 4.20
CA ILE A 200 1.63 12.77 4.31
C ILE A 200 2.80 12.83 5.30
N ALA A 201 3.64 13.86 5.23
CA ALA A 201 4.73 14.09 6.17
C ALA A 201 4.21 14.15 7.61
N GLN A 202 3.18 14.97 7.86
CA GLN A 202 2.55 15.09 9.18
C GLN A 202 2.01 13.75 9.70
N LYS A 203 1.33 12.96 8.86
CA LYS A 203 0.84 11.61 9.23
C LYS A 203 1.99 10.66 9.60
N LEU A 204 3.15 10.83 8.97
CA LEU A 204 4.35 10.04 9.24
C LEU A 204 5.26 10.66 10.31
N GLY A 205 4.85 11.76 10.95
CA GLY A 205 5.66 12.46 11.95
C GLY A 205 7.00 12.97 11.39
N ILE A 206 6.98 13.44 10.14
CA ILE A 206 8.06 14.16 9.43
C ILE A 206 7.59 15.58 9.18
#